data_AF-A0A7S2F814-F1
#
_entry.id   AF-A0A7S2F814-F1
#
_cell.length_a   1.000
_cell.length_b   1.000
_cell.length_c   1.000
_cell.angle_alpha   90.00
_cell.angle_beta   90.00
_cell.angle_gamma   90.00
#
_symmetry.space_group_name_H-M   'P 1'
#
loop_
_entity.id
_entity.type
_entity.pdbx_description
1 polymer ?
#
loop_
_entity_poly.entity_id
_entity_poly.type
_entity_poly.pdbx_seq_one_letter_code
_entity_poly.pdbx_strand_id
1 'polypeptide(L)'
;EKKDALVEYVSTVAARYPDAYAWDVYNEPVCDDFPFAAAAGLEICDGTEDGLNAIYKNSSWYPDVPDALELAFTTAAEALESVNATDVKLFLNDYMAESSTGVLYASKADRVYTLARQLLAKGIPLHGVGMQFHLDLTYSSFDGVAANMKRLGELGLEVHVTELDVSCSLTASTCSWDDSDAAKQAKIYASLLQVCLDEPACTSFESWGVTDKYTWRGVSQHPLPFDENLNAKAAVTSMLEILGVEPSSDDTPASDDTPATDDSGSCTDLYTQCGGEGWTGATECCDGTCTASGQYYSQCTPSGKLLR
;
A
#
# COMPACT_ATOMS: atom_id res chain seq x y z
N GLU A 1 15.06 8.36 -31.87
CA GLU A 1 15.18 9.43 -30.85
C GLU A 1 14.57 9.00 -29.51
N LYS A 2 13.23 9.01 -29.32
CA LYS A 2 12.60 8.61 -28.03
C LYS A 2 13.11 7.27 -27.48
N LYS A 3 13.12 6.21 -28.29
CA LYS A 3 13.60 4.87 -27.89
C LYS A 3 15.07 4.89 -27.45
N ASP A 4 15.92 5.61 -28.18
CA ASP A 4 17.36 5.71 -27.89
C ASP A 4 17.61 6.51 -26.60
N ALA A 5 16.85 7.60 -26.39
CA ALA A 5 16.92 8.41 -25.17
C ALA A 5 16.44 7.66 -23.92
N LEU A 6 15.43 6.78 -24.05
CA LEU A 6 15.01 5.88 -22.98
C LEU A 6 16.14 4.90 -22.60
N VAL A 7 16.80 4.29 -23.59
CA VAL A 7 17.94 3.38 -23.36
C VAL A 7 19.12 4.12 -22.74
N GLU A 8 19.49 5.30 -23.26
CA GLU A 8 20.57 6.14 -22.73
C GLU A 8 20.32 6.54 -21.28
N TYR A 9 19.10 6.98 -20.94
CA TYR A 9 18.73 7.35 -19.57
C TYR A 9 18.78 6.15 -18.62
N VAL A 10 18.05 5.06 -18.93
CA VAL A 10 17.92 3.90 -18.04
C VAL A 10 19.28 3.25 -17.79
N SER A 11 20.07 3.02 -18.84
CA SER A 11 21.40 2.41 -18.70
C SER A 11 22.36 3.29 -17.89
N THR A 12 22.35 4.61 -18.13
CA THR A 12 23.19 5.56 -17.39
C THR A 12 22.82 5.62 -15.91
N VAL A 13 21.53 5.62 -15.56
CA VAL A 13 21.08 5.69 -14.17
C VAL A 13 21.32 4.38 -13.43
N ALA A 14 20.95 3.23 -14.01
CA ALA A 14 21.09 1.94 -13.34
C ALA A 14 22.57 1.58 -13.07
N ALA A 15 23.45 1.72 -14.08
CA ALA A 15 24.88 1.49 -13.91
C ALA A 15 25.58 2.52 -12.99
N ARG A 16 24.96 3.69 -12.75
CA ARG A 16 25.49 4.72 -11.85
C ARG A 16 25.24 4.40 -10.37
N TYR A 17 24.24 3.58 -10.05
CA TYR A 17 23.84 3.26 -8.68
C TYR A 17 23.75 1.73 -8.45
N PRO A 18 24.88 1.01 -8.52
CA PRO A 18 24.94 -0.44 -8.36
C PRO A 18 24.59 -0.92 -6.93
N ASP A 19 24.66 -0.02 -5.94
CA ASP A 19 24.39 -0.32 -4.52
C ASP A 19 22.90 -0.17 -4.14
N ALA A 20 22.00 0.00 -5.12
CA ALA A 20 20.56 0.12 -4.88
C ALA A 20 19.94 -1.24 -4.49
N TYR A 21 19.02 -1.26 -3.52
CA TYR A 21 18.28 -2.48 -3.16
C TYR A 21 17.29 -2.88 -4.27
N ALA A 22 16.53 -1.90 -4.76
CA ALA A 22 15.53 -2.07 -5.81
C ALA A 22 15.43 -0.80 -6.67
N TRP A 23 14.85 -0.94 -7.85
CA TRP A 23 14.43 0.14 -8.74
C TRP A 23 12.99 -0.09 -9.21
N ASP A 24 12.13 0.92 -9.06
CA ASP A 24 10.89 1.02 -9.83
C ASP A 24 11.24 1.43 -11.25
N VAL A 25 11.42 0.44 -12.13
CA VAL A 25 11.90 0.65 -13.51
C VAL A 25 10.83 1.28 -14.38
N TYR A 26 9.56 1.03 -14.07
CA TYR A 26 8.42 1.64 -14.74
C TYR A 26 7.29 1.88 -13.73
N ASN A 27 6.78 3.10 -13.74
CA ASN A 27 5.79 3.60 -12.79
C ASN A 27 4.49 3.95 -13.51
N GLU A 28 3.35 3.58 -12.93
CA GLU A 28 1.99 3.86 -13.42
C GLU A 28 1.70 3.51 -14.90
N PRO A 29 2.15 2.37 -15.47
CA PRO A 29 1.81 2.05 -16.85
C PRO A 29 0.36 1.63 -17.04
N VAL A 30 -0.37 1.22 -16.00
CA VAL A 30 -1.72 0.64 -16.17
C VAL A 30 -2.79 1.73 -16.16
N CYS A 31 -3.71 1.69 -17.14
CA CYS A 31 -4.84 2.61 -17.23
C CYS A 31 -5.79 2.48 -16.02
N ASP A 32 -6.62 3.50 -15.78
CA ASP A 32 -7.44 3.61 -14.58
C ASP A 32 -8.92 3.24 -14.81
N ASP A 33 -9.60 2.76 -13.77
CA ASP A 33 -11.01 2.36 -13.84
C ASP A 33 -12.00 3.51 -13.63
N PHE A 34 -13.17 3.40 -14.27
CA PHE A 34 -14.35 4.20 -13.92
C PHE A 34 -14.96 3.68 -12.60
N PRO A 35 -15.40 4.55 -11.66
CA PRO A 35 -15.56 6.00 -11.79
C PRO A 35 -14.34 6.83 -11.38
N PHE A 36 -13.33 6.25 -10.73
CA PHE A 36 -12.19 6.99 -10.17
C PHE A 36 -11.48 7.83 -11.24
N ALA A 37 -11.14 7.23 -12.38
CA ALA A 37 -10.49 7.91 -13.49
C ALA A 37 -11.26 9.15 -13.96
N ALA A 38 -12.59 9.02 -14.12
CA ALA A 38 -13.45 10.12 -14.54
C ALA A 38 -13.60 11.24 -13.48
N ALA A 39 -13.49 10.91 -12.19
CA ALA A 39 -13.53 11.88 -11.11
C ALA A 39 -12.18 12.63 -10.93
N ALA A 40 -11.06 11.91 -11.13
CA ALA A 40 -9.71 12.46 -11.04
C ALA A 40 -9.23 13.15 -12.34
N GLY A 41 -9.95 13.01 -13.45
CA GLY A 41 -9.55 13.53 -14.76
C GLY A 41 -8.45 12.71 -15.45
N LEU A 42 -8.31 11.44 -15.05
CA LEU A 42 -7.33 10.48 -15.58
C LEU A 42 -7.90 9.72 -16.79
N GLU A 43 -7.02 9.00 -17.47
CA GLU A 43 -7.40 8.19 -18.63
C GLU A 43 -8.10 6.89 -18.21
N ILE A 44 -9.34 6.73 -18.68
CA ILE A 44 -10.19 5.58 -18.40
C ILE A 44 -9.81 4.45 -19.36
N CYS A 45 -9.60 3.23 -18.86
CA CYS A 45 -9.55 2.04 -19.73
C CYS A 45 -10.88 1.93 -20.51
N ASP A 46 -10.87 2.07 -21.83
CA ASP A 46 -12.13 2.22 -22.60
C ASP A 46 -13.00 0.95 -22.65
N GLY A 47 -12.40 -0.22 -22.40
CA GLY A 47 -13.09 -1.51 -22.36
C GLY A 47 -13.58 -2.01 -23.73
N THR A 48 -13.06 -1.46 -24.83
CA THR A 48 -13.48 -1.77 -26.21
C THR A 48 -12.44 -2.56 -27.03
N GLU A 49 -11.17 -2.61 -26.61
CA GLU A 49 -10.15 -3.46 -27.24
C GLU A 49 -9.84 -4.74 -26.43
N ASP A 50 -9.88 -5.90 -27.09
CA ASP A 50 -9.39 -7.17 -26.53
C ASP A 50 -7.85 -7.23 -26.61
N GLY A 51 -7.15 -7.19 -25.48
CA GLY A 51 -5.72 -7.55 -25.37
C GLY A 51 -4.80 -6.47 -24.80
N LEU A 52 -3.50 -6.59 -25.09
CA LEU A 52 -2.42 -5.79 -24.49
C LEU A 52 -2.62 -4.27 -24.59
N ASN A 53 -3.21 -3.78 -25.68
CA ASN A 53 -3.44 -2.35 -25.90
C ASN A 53 -4.35 -1.72 -24.82
N ALA A 54 -5.29 -2.50 -24.27
CA ALA A 54 -6.26 -2.05 -23.26
C ALA A 54 -5.73 -2.11 -21.81
N ILE A 55 -4.43 -2.38 -21.63
CA ILE A 55 -3.77 -2.31 -20.31
C ILE A 55 -3.09 -0.96 -20.12
N TYR A 56 -2.52 -0.35 -21.16
CA TYR A 56 -1.56 0.74 -21.02
C TYR A 56 -2.18 2.15 -21.03
N LYS A 57 -1.71 2.97 -20.07
CA LYS A 57 -1.94 4.42 -19.95
C LYS A 57 -1.05 5.20 -20.91
N ASN A 58 -1.61 6.19 -21.59
CA ASN A 58 -0.94 7.14 -22.47
C ASN A 58 0.05 8.00 -21.66
N SER A 59 1.24 8.20 -22.20
CA SER A 59 2.37 8.78 -21.47
C SER A 59 3.33 9.50 -22.40
N SER A 60 4.48 9.97 -21.87
CA SER A 60 5.56 10.47 -22.73
C SER A 60 6.21 9.36 -23.59
N TRP A 61 5.96 8.08 -23.28
CA TRP A 61 6.56 6.93 -23.95
C TRP A 61 5.55 6.14 -24.79
N TYR A 62 4.50 5.59 -24.18
CA TYR A 62 3.41 4.90 -24.88
C TYR A 62 2.37 5.91 -25.40
N PRO A 63 1.89 5.83 -26.65
CA PRO A 63 2.11 4.75 -27.63
C PRO A 63 3.29 4.96 -28.60
N ASP A 64 4.03 6.07 -28.53
CA ASP A 64 5.15 6.37 -29.47
C ASP A 64 6.29 5.33 -29.43
N VAL A 65 6.48 4.66 -28.30
CA VAL A 65 7.39 3.53 -28.08
C VAL A 65 6.57 2.40 -27.43
N PRO A 66 5.92 1.52 -28.22
CA PRO A 66 4.98 0.51 -27.69
C PRO A 66 5.61 -0.53 -26.75
N ASP A 67 6.92 -0.73 -26.83
CA ASP A 67 7.71 -1.67 -26.02
C ASP A 67 8.58 -0.96 -24.97
N ALA A 68 8.22 0.26 -24.57
CA ALA A 68 8.99 1.08 -23.63
C ALA A 68 9.18 0.40 -22.26
N LEU A 69 8.17 -0.32 -21.77
CA LEU A 69 8.24 -1.02 -20.49
C LEU A 69 9.22 -2.19 -20.57
N GLU A 70 9.03 -3.12 -21.50
CA GLU A 70 9.95 -4.23 -21.72
C GLU A 70 11.39 -3.77 -21.94
N LEU A 71 11.57 -2.73 -22.76
CA LEU A 71 12.89 -2.15 -23.05
C LEU A 71 13.55 -1.54 -21.82
N ALA A 72 12.80 -0.86 -20.95
CA ALA A 72 13.34 -0.29 -19.72
C ALA A 72 13.84 -1.40 -18.78
N PHE A 73 13.08 -2.48 -18.61
CA PHE A 73 13.50 -3.62 -17.78
C PHE A 73 14.72 -4.35 -18.33
N THR A 74 14.79 -4.64 -19.64
CA THR A 74 15.99 -5.27 -20.22
C THR A 74 17.20 -4.34 -20.14
N THR A 75 17.03 -3.05 -20.45
CA THR A 75 18.13 -2.07 -20.37
C THR A 75 18.66 -1.91 -18.94
N ALA A 76 17.78 -1.88 -17.93
CA ALA A 76 18.18 -1.79 -16.53
C ALA A 76 19.02 -3.02 -16.12
N ALA A 77 18.55 -4.23 -16.44
CA ALA A 77 19.27 -5.46 -16.14
C ALA A 77 20.63 -5.56 -16.87
N GLU A 78 20.68 -5.28 -18.18
CA GLU A 78 21.93 -5.28 -18.95
C GLU A 78 22.94 -4.26 -18.41
N ALA A 79 22.48 -3.08 -17.99
CA ALA A 79 23.33 -2.04 -17.40
C ALA A 79 23.86 -2.44 -16.02
N LEU A 80 23.04 -3.06 -15.17
CA LEU A 80 23.44 -3.57 -13.86
C LEU A 80 24.41 -4.76 -13.98
N GLU A 81 24.16 -5.70 -14.90
CA GLU A 81 25.09 -6.80 -15.21
C GLU A 81 26.45 -6.25 -15.68
N SER A 82 26.46 -5.19 -16.50
CA SER A 82 27.71 -4.58 -17.01
C SER A 82 28.64 -4.02 -15.91
N VAL A 83 28.09 -3.74 -14.72
CA VAL A 83 28.84 -3.29 -13.54
C VAL A 83 28.94 -4.36 -12.43
N ASN A 84 28.45 -5.59 -12.68
CA ASN A 84 28.35 -6.73 -11.74
C ASN A 84 27.39 -6.50 -10.56
N ALA A 85 26.35 -5.68 -10.73
CA ALA A 85 25.32 -5.40 -9.73
C ALA A 85 24.14 -6.39 -9.84
N THR A 86 24.41 -7.68 -9.59
CA THR A 86 23.44 -8.77 -9.83
C THR A 86 22.29 -8.85 -8.83
N ASP A 87 22.43 -8.20 -7.67
CA ASP A 87 21.55 -8.38 -6.53
C ASP A 87 20.47 -7.29 -6.44
N VAL A 88 20.47 -6.35 -7.41
CA VAL A 88 19.56 -5.20 -7.50
C VAL A 88 18.24 -5.62 -8.14
N LYS A 89 17.13 -5.45 -7.42
CA LYS A 89 15.81 -5.91 -7.85
C LYS A 89 15.12 -4.89 -8.76
N LEU A 90 14.30 -5.35 -9.70
CA LEU A 90 13.57 -4.51 -10.66
C LEU A 90 12.06 -4.66 -10.49
N PHE A 91 11.37 -3.55 -10.23
CA PHE A 91 9.97 -3.47 -9.85
C PHE A 91 9.11 -2.70 -10.85
N LEU A 92 7.84 -3.09 -10.92
CA LEU A 92 6.74 -2.38 -11.56
C LEU A 92 5.87 -1.74 -10.46
N ASN A 93 5.73 -0.42 -10.43
CA ASN A 93 5.00 0.29 -9.37
C ASN A 93 3.71 0.94 -9.92
N ASP A 94 2.59 0.86 -9.19
CA ASP A 94 1.30 1.45 -9.59
C ASP A 94 0.34 1.70 -8.40
N TYR A 95 -0.60 2.65 -8.53
CA TYR A 95 -1.66 2.94 -7.55
C TYR A 95 -2.99 2.26 -7.89
N MET A 96 -3.88 2.17 -6.90
CA MET A 96 -5.25 1.65 -7.03
C MET A 96 -5.28 0.19 -7.51
N ALA A 97 -4.17 -0.52 -7.33
CA ALA A 97 -3.97 -1.93 -7.69
C ALA A 97 -3.72 -2.82 -6.46
N GLU A 98 -3.94 -2.29 -5.26
CA GLU A 98 -3.52 -2.87 -3.97
C GLU A 98 -4.28 -4.15 -3.62
N SER A 99 -5.57 -4.22 -3.97
CA SER A 99 -6.50 -5.28 -3.56
C SER A 99 -7.18 -5.95 -4.74
N SER A 100 -7.29 -7.28 -4.70
CA SER A 100 -8.04 -8.07 -5.68
C SER A 100 -9.55 -8.05 -5.43
N THR A 101 -10.05 -7.20 -4.53
CA THR A 101 -11.47 -7.01 -4.23
C THR A 101 -11.82 -5.53 -4.05
N GLY A 102 -13.11 -5.21 -4.04
CA GLY A 102 -13.61 -3.84 -3.96
C GLY A 102 -13.68 -3.13 -5.31
N VAL A 103 -14.68 -2.25 -5.46
CA VAL A 103 -15.09 -1.66 -6.75
C VAL A 103 -14.11 -0.66 -7.35
N LEU A 104 -13.11 -0.23 -6.59
CA LEU A 104 -12.08 0.72 -7.01
C LEU A 104 -10.74 0.06 -7.39
N TYR A 105 -10.47 -1.15 -6.89
CA TYR A 105 -9.12 -1.74 -6.87
C TYR A 105 -8.99 -3.01 -7.73
N ALA A 106 -9.98 -3.91 -7.64
CA ALA A 106 -9.86 -5.26 -8.19
C ALA A 106 -9.54 -5.30 -9.70
N SER A 107 -10.16 -4.40 -10.48
CA SER A 107 -10.01 -4.36 -11.94
C SER A 107 -8.61 -3.93 -12.37
N LYS A 108 -8.03 -2.90 -11.73
CA LYS A 108 -6.63 -2.49 -11.98
C LYS A 108 -5.62 -3.49 -11.42
N ALA A 109 -5.89 -4.05 -10.24
CA ALA A 109 -5.08 -5.14 -9.67
C ALA A 109 -5.01 -6.36 -10.62
N ASP A 110 -6.12 -6.73 -11.25
CA ASP A 110 -6.18 -7.80 -12.25
C ASP A 110 -5.41 -7.47 -13.54
N ARG A 111 -5.40 -6.19 -13.97
CA ARG A 111 -4.56 -5.71 -15.09
C ARG A 111 -3.07 -5.75 -14.74
N VAL A 112 -2.66 -5.28 -13.56
CA VAL A 112 -1.27 -5.35 -13.07
C VAL A 112 -0.80 -6.81 -12.97
N TYR A 113 -1.60 -7.70 -12.37
CA TYR A 113 -1.30 -9.14 -12.29
C TYR A 113 -1.19 -9.79 -13.69
N THR A 114 -2.05 -9.39 -14.63
CA THR A 114 -2.00 -9.86 -16.03
C THR A 114 -0.74 -9.39 -16.75
N LEU A 115 -0.37 -8.12 -16.59
CA LEU A 115 0.86 -7.54 -17.14
C LEU A 115 2.11 -8.23 -16.57
N ALA A 116 2.20 -8.37 -15.24
CA ALA A 116 3.32 -9.05 -14.57
C ALA A 116 3.53 -10.49 -15.10
N ARG A 117 2.44 -11.26 -15.25
CA ARG A 117 2.49 -12.59 -15.88
C ARG A 117 2.98 -12.58 -17.33
N GLN A 118 2.61 -11.57 -18.11
CA GLN A 118 3.02 -11.44 -19.51
C GLN A 118 4.48 -11.04 -19.64
N LEU A 119 5.00 -10.22 -18.72
CA LEU A 119 6.42 -9.84 -18.65
C LEU A 119 7.29 -11.06 -18.29
N LEU A 120 6.92 -11.80 -17.25
CA LEU A 120 7.58 -13.07 -16.89
C LEU A 120 7.53 -14.09 -18.04
N ALA A 121 6.38 -14.24 -18.72
CA ALA A 121 6.24 -15.14 -19.86
C ALA A 121 7.06 -14.72 -21.10
N LYS A 122 7.44 -13.44 -21.22
CA LYS A 122 8.37 -12.91 -22.22
C LYS A 122 9.85 -13.05 -21.83
N GLY A 123 10.15 -13.44 -20.58
CA GLY A 123 11.52 -13.47 -20.04
C GLY A 123 12.05 -12.09 -19.64
N ILE A 124 11.19 -11.12 -19.38
CA ILE A 124 11.57 -9.80 -18.86
C ILE A 124 12.02 -9.95 -17.39
N PRO A 125 13.12 -9.30 -16.96
CA PRO A 125 13.67 -9.42 -15.60
C PRO A 125 12.86 -8.64 -14.55
N LEU A 126 11.58 -8.99 -14.40
CA LEU A 126 10.69 -8.48 -13.35
C LEU A 126 10.92 -9.29 -12.06
N HIS A 127 11.29 -8.59 -10.98
CA HIS A 127 11.57 -9.20 -9.68
C HIS A 127 10.44 -8.97 -8.66
N GLY A 128 9.65 -7.90 -8.82
CA GLY A 128 8.51 -7.63 -7.96
C GLY A 128 7.53 -6.59 -8.48
N VAL A 129 6.47 -6.35 -7.70
CA VAL A 129 5.46 -5.32 -7.94
C VAL A 129 5.38 -4.39 -6.73
N GLY A 130 5.59 -3.10 -6.96
CA GLY A 130 5.28 -2.04 -6.00
C GLY A 130 3.81 -1.68 -6.09
N MET A 131 3.18 -1.47 -4.93
CA MET A 131 1.80 -1.00 -4.85
C MET A 131 1.81 0.24 -3.96
N GLN A 132 1.28 1.35 -4.47
CA GLN A 132 1.47 2.66 -3.83
C GLN A 132 0.71 2.79 -2.50
N PHE A 133 -0.54 2.33 -2.39
CA PHE A 133 -1.40 2.53 -1.19
C PHE A 133 -1.63 4.01 -0.82
N HIS A 134 -2.04 4.83 -1.79
CA HIS A 134 -2.64 6.14 -1.50
C HIS A 134 -4.13 5.98 -1.15
N LEU A 135 -4.46 5.90 0.13
CA LEU A 135 -5.78 5.50 0.63
C LEU A 135 -6.52 6.64 1.35
N ASP A 136 -7.76 6.36 1.79
CA ASP A 136 -8.40 7.16 2.84
C ASP A 136 -9.04 6.32 3.95
N LEU A 137 -9.62 7.01 4.95
CA LEU A 137 -10.26 6.44 6.15
C LEU A 137 -11.45 5.51 5.86
N THR A 138 -11.93 5.41 4.61
CA THR A 138 -12.95 4.43 4.20
C THR A 138 -12.36 3.05 3.87
N TYR A 139 -11.03 2.93 3.79
CA TYR A 139 -10.38 1.70 3.37
C TYR A 139 -10.56 0.54 4.35
N SER A 140 -10.92 -0.61 3.81
CA SER A 140 -11.31 -1.82 4.56
C SER A 140 -10.96 -3.14 3.85
N SER A 141 -10.26 -3.08 2.71
CA SER A 141 -10.13 -4.21 1.77
C SER A 141 -9.00 -5.20 2.09
N PHE A 142 -8.68 -5.40 3.37
CA PHE A 142 -7.44 -6.06 3.83
C PHE A 142 -7.28 -7.51 3.34
N ASP A 143 -8.33 -8.33 3.40
CA ASP A 143 -8.30 -9.72 2.88
C ASP A 143 -8.03 -9.76 1.35
N GLY A 144 -8.48 -8.71 0.63
CA GLY A 144 -8.21 -8.56 -0.80
C GLY A 144 -6.79 -8.07 -1.10
N VAL A 145 -6.14 -7.37 -0.17
CA VAL A 145 -4.70 -7.07 -0.23
C VAL A 145 -3.89 -8.35 -0.04
N ALA A 146 -4.19 -9.14 1.00
CA ALA A 146 -3.52 -10.41 1.26
C ALA A 146 -3.63 -11.36 0.05
N ALA A 147 -4.84 -11.53 -0.49
CA ALA A 147 -5.07 -12.33 -1.71
C ALA A 147 -4.31 -11.81 -2.94
N ASN A 148 -4.11 -10.49 -3.05
CA ASN A 148 -3.39 -9.87 -4.16
C ASN A 148 -1.86 -9.99 -4.02
N MET A 149 -1.32 -9.74 -2.83
CA MET A 149 0.09 -9.99 -2.48
C MET A 149 0.45 -11.46 -2.72
N LYS A 150 -0.40 -12.36 -2.23
CA LYS A 150 -0.22 -13.81 -2.38
C LYS A 150 -0.18 -14.27 -3.83
N ARG A 151 -1.13 -13.85 -4.68
CA ARG A 151 -1.15 -14.28 -6.09
C ARG A 151 0.05 -13.74 -6.87
N LEU A 152 0.61 -12.58 -6.50
CA LEU A 152 1.87 -12.07 -7.04
C LEU A 152 3.05 -12.94 -6.57
N GLY A 153 3.09 -13.29 -5.28
CA GLY A 153 4.05 -14.26 -4.72
C GLY A 153 4.01 -15.64 -5.38
N GLU A 154 2.81 -16.13 -5.77
CA GLU A 154 2.64 -17.38 -6.51
C GLU A 154 3.21 -17.33 -7.95
N LEU A 155 3.61 -16.15 -8.46
CA LEU A 155 4.40 -16.00 -9.69
C LEU A 155 5.92 -16.04 -9.45
N GLY A 156 6.36 -16.06 -8.19
CA GLY A 156 7.76 -15.87 -7.80
C GLY A 156 8.20 -14.41 -7.72
N LEU A 157 7.25 -13.47 -7.57
CA LEU A 157 7.52 -12.03 -7.43
C LEU A 157 7.51 -11.59 -5.98
N GLU A 158 8.38 -10.65 -5.64
CA GLU A 158 8.26 -9.86 -4.42
C GLU A 158 7.18 -8.78 -4.55
N VAL A 159 6.69 -8.29 -3.41
CA VAL A 159 5.70 -7.21 -3.34
C VAL A 159 6.18 -6.17 -2.33
N HIS A 160 6.15 -4.90 -2.72
CA HIS A 160 6.46 -3.78 -1.83
C HIS A 160 5.20 -2.94 -1.62
N VAL A 161 4.95 -2.54 -0.37
CA VAL A 161 4.10 -1.39 -0.04
C VAL A 161 5.01 -0.17 -0.14
N THR A 162 4.89 0.64 -1.20
CA THR A 162 5.92 1.63 -1.59
C THR A 162 5.64 3.06 -1.12
N GLU A 163 4.37 3.49 -1.12
CA GLU A 163 4.02 4.91 -0.98
C GLU A 163 2.85 5.14 0.01
N LEU A 164 2.78 4.36 1.09
CA LEU A 164 1.61 4.31 1.98
C LEU A 164 1.30 5.66 2.64
N ASP A 165 0.15 6.24 2.27
CA ASP A 165 -0.47 7.37 2.96
C ASP A 165 -1.98 7.13 3.10
N VAL A 166 -2.55 7.49 4.26
CA VAL A 166 -3.96 7.24 4.60
C VAL A 166 -4.63 8.58 4.88
N SER A 167 -4.94 9.29 3.79
CA SER A 167 -5.59 10.60 3.80
C SER A 167 -6.94 10.58 4.51
N CYS A 168 -7.41 11.72 5.04
CA CYS A 168 -8.77 11.79 5.56
C CYS A 168 -9.84 11.73 4.45
N SER A 169 -9.50 12.08 3.20
CA SER A 169 -10.34 11.79 2.03
C SER A 169 -9.53 11.69 0.72
N LEU A 170 -9.95 10.81 -0.19
CA LEU A 170 -9.49 10.82 -1.59
C LEU A 170 -10.18 11.91 -2.44
N THR A 171 -11.23 12.58 -1.95
CA THR A 171 -12.08 13.48 -2.77
C THR A 171 -12.26 14.90 -2.22
N ALA A 172 -12.20 15.09 -0.91
CA ALA A 172 -12.15 16.43 -0.30
C ALA A 172 -10.69 16.88 -0.14
N SER A 173 -10.38 18.15 -0.42
CA SER A 173 -9.03 18.71 -0.24
C SER A 173 -8.67 19.05 1.22
N THR A 174 -9.67 19.11 2.10
CA THR A 174 -9.53 19.36 3.54
C THR A 174 -10.65 18.63 4.28
N CYS A 175 -10.39 18.15 5.49
CA CYS A 175 -11.38 17.55 6.39
C CYS A 175 -11.44 18.25 7.76
N SER A 176 -12.45 17.91 8.55
CA SER A 176 -12.29 17.90 10.01
C SER A 176 -11.42 16.70 10.41
N TRP A 177 -10.71 16.78 11.53
CA TRP A 177 -9.95 15.67 12.08
C TRP A 177 -10.26 15.55 13.58
N ASP A 178 -10.62 14.34 14.02
CA ASP A 178 -10.87 14.01 15.43
C ASP A 178 -10.24 12.66 15.83
N ASP A 179 -10.35 12.30 17.11
CA ASP A 179 -9.77 11.08 17.64
C ASP A 179 -10.36 9.80 17.00
N SER A 180 -11.58 9.85 16.46
CA SER A 180 -12.17 8.74 15.72
C SER A 180 -11.54 8.58 14.33
N ASP A 181 -11.20 9.68 13.66
CA ASP A 181 -10.45 9.67 12.40
C ASP A 181 -9.01 9.19 12.60
N ALA A 182 -8.37 9.63 13.69
CA ALA A 182 -7.06 9.11 14.10
C ALA A 182 -7.10 7.60 14.40
N ALA A 183 -8.16 7.09 15.06
CA ALA A 183 -8.33 5.67 15.31
C ALA A 183 -8.59 4.85 14.02
N LYS A 184 -9.37 5.38 13.05
CA LYS A 184 -9.57 4.77 11.72
C LYS A 184 -8.23 4.65 10.98
N GLN A 185 -7.45 5.74 10.94
CA GLN A 185 -6.12 5.74 10.34
C GLN A 185 -5.19 4.71 11.01
N ALA A 186 -5.18 4.67 12.34
CA ALA A 186 -4.35 3.73 13.09
C ALA A 186 -4.69 2.27 12.78
N LYS A 187 -5.99 1.91 12.71
CA LYS A 187 -6.44 0.59 12.25
C LYS A 187 -5.92 0.28 10.84
N ILE A 188 -6.02 1.21 9.89
CA ILE A 188 -5.62 0.97 8.49
C ILE A 188 -4.11 0.70 8.40
N TYR A 189 -3.28 1.54 9.02
CA TYR A 189 -1.82 1.33 9.08
C TYR A 189 -1.46 -0.01 9.72
N ALA A 190 -2.03 -0.33 10.89
CA ALA A 190 -1.74 -1.57 11.61
C ALA A 190 -2.21 -2.83 10.85
N SER A 191 -3.40 -2.79 10.23
CA SER A 191 -3.94 -3.92 9.45
C SER A 191 -3.13 -4.18 8.18
N LEU A 192 -2.65 -3.13 7.51
CA LEU A 192 -1.78 -3.29 6.33
C LEU A 192 -0.39 -3.81 6.70
N LEU A 193 0.18 -3.34 7.82
CA LEU A 193 1.45 -3.86 8.33
C LEU A 193 1.32 -5.34 8.70
N GLN A 194 0.24 -5.74 9.38
CA GLN A 194 -0.04 -7.14 9.71
C GLN A 194 -0.16 -8.01 8.45
N VAL A 195 -0.89 -7.57 7.42
CA VAL A 195 -0.99 -8.27 6.13
C VAL A 195 0.38 -8.44 5.46
N CYS A 196 1.25 -7.42 5.51
CA CYS A 196 2.61 -7.53 4.98
C CYS A 196 3.50 -8.48 5.82
N LEU A 197 3.30 -8.57 7.13
CA LEU A 197 4.03 -9.51 7.99
C LEU A 197 3.55 -10.97 7.83
N ASP A 198 2.27 -11.18 7.50
CA ASP A 198 1.68 -12.52 7.33
C ASP A 198 1.90 -13.12 5.92
N GLU A 199 1.97 -12.31 4.86
CA GLU A 199 2.16 -12.81 3.47
C GLU A 199 3.64 -12.76 3.05
N PRO A 200 4.35 -13.91 2.91
CA PRO A 200 5.81 -13.96 2.70
C PRO A 200 6.34 -13.35 1.39
N ALA A 201 5.45 -12.88 0.51
CA ALA A 201 5.81 -12.13 -0.68
C ALA A 201 6.05 -10.64 -0.40
N CYS A 202 5.52 -10.10 0.71
CA CYS A 202 5.73 -8.70 1.08
C CYS A 202 7.12 -8.51 1.69
N THR A 203 7.98 -7.72 1.03
CA THR A 203 9.41 -7.58 1.40
C THR A 203 9.85 -6.13 1.66
N SER A 204 8.95 -5.14 1.49
CA SER A 204 9.15 -3.78 1.98
C SER A 204 7.82 -3.14 2.39
N PHE A 205 7.88 -2.23 3.37
CA PHE A 205 6.74 -1.48 3.90
C PHE A 205 7.12 -0.03 4.18
N GLU A 206 6.75 0.87 3.27
CA GLU A 206 7.22 2.24 3.17
C GLU A 206 6.05 3.23 3.13
N SER A 207 6.18 4.37 3.83
CA SER A 207 5.21 5.46 3.83
C SER A 207 5.70 6.64 3.01
N TRP A 208 4.81 7.36 2.32
CA TRP A 208 5.19 8.46 1.41
C TRP A 208 5.52 9.77 2.12
N GLY A 209 6.60 9.74 2.89
CA GLY A 209 7.03 10.77 3.81
C GLY A 209 6.94 10.32 5.27
N VAL A 210 7.26 11.26 6.17
CA VAL A 210 7.29 11.02 7.62
C VAL A 210 6.20 11.82 8.35
N THR A 211 6.07 13.11 8.05
CA THR A 211 5.20 14.05 8.77
C THR A 211 4.16 14.69 7.85
N ASP A 212 2.93 14.83 8.36
CA ASP A 212 1.82 15.56 7.73
C ASP A 212 2.24 16.94 7.17
N LYS A 213 3.24 17.60 7.80
CA LYS A 213 3.78 18.91 7.39
C LYS A 213 4.27 18.97 5.94
N TYR A 214 4.79 17.87 5.43
CA TYR A 214 5.48 17.79 4.14
C TYR A 214 4.83 16.80 3.17
N THR A 215 3.64 16.29 3.48
CA THR A 215 2.92 15.38 2.59
C THR A 215 2.51 16.04 1.27
N TRP A 216 2.66 15.30 0.18
CA TRP A 216 2.19 15.69 -1.16
C TRP A 216 0.67 15.87 -1.24
N ARG A 217 -0.09 15.20 -0.36
CA ARG A 217 -1.56 15.29 -0.24
C ARG A 217 -2.06 16.65 0.26
N GLY A 218 -1.18 17.46 0.84
CA GLY A 218 -1.52 18.67 1.59
C GLY A 218 -1.78 18.38 3.08
N VAL A 219 -1.29 19.26 3.95
CA VAL A 219 -1.25 19.06 5.41
C VAL A 219 -2.61 18.74 6.05
N SER A 220 -3.68 19.36 5.56
CA SER A 220 -5.07 19.16 6.02
C SER A 220 -5.71 17.82 5.58
N GLN A 221 -4.91 16.88 5.08
CA GLN A 221 -5.28 15.47 4.90
C GLN A 221 -4.87 14.58 6.07
N HIS A 222 -3.97 15.06 6.93
CA HIS A 222 -3.38 14.32 8.04
C HIS A 222 -2.92 12.88 7.69
N PRO A 223 -2.27 12.61 6.54
CA PRO A 223 -2.22 11.27 5.96
C PRO A 223 -1.09 10.36 6.49
N LEU A 224 -0.10 10.89 7.23
CA LEU A 224 1.14 10.18 7.58
C LEU A 224 1.24 9.82 9.07
N PRO A 225 2.18 8.95 9.50
CA PRO A 225 2.25 8.49 10.88
C PRO A 225 2.65 9.55 11.92
N PHE A 226 3.26 10.68 11.53
CA PHE A 226 3.66 11.75 12.45
C PHE A 226 2.96 13.08 12.12
N ASP A 227 2.63 13.86 13.17
CA ASP A 227 1.95 15.16 13.03
C ASP A 227 2.88 16.26 12.45
N GLU A 228 2.36 17.49 12.33
CA GLU A 228 3.11 18.66 11.82
C GLU A 228 4.36 19.06 12.64
N ASN A 229 4.49 18.51 13.85
CA ASN A 229 5.53 18.80 14.84
C ASN A 229 6.47 17.60 15.08
N LEU A 230 6.28 16.49 14.34
CA LEU A 230 6.95 15.19 14.52
C LEU A 230 6.55 14.43 15.80
N ASN A 231 5.40 14.74 16.39
CA ASN A 231 4.78 13.86 17.39
C ASN A 231 4.25 12.59 16.72
N ALA A 232 4.39 11.44 17.38
CA ALA A 232 3.81 10.19 16.91
C ALA A 232 2.28 10.24 17.02
N LYS A 233 1.57 9.91 15.93
CA LYS A 233 0.10 9.72 15.94
C LYS A 233 -0.23 8.28 16.31
N ALA A 234 -1.49 8.00 16.61
CA ALA A 234 -1.97 6.66 16.99
C ALA A 234 -1.54 5.54 16.02
N ALA A 235 -1.36 5.85 14.73
CA ALA A 235 -0.84 4.92 13.73
C ALA A 235 0.57 4.38 14.06
N VAL A 236 1.46 5.19 14.63
CA VAL A 236 2.79 4.71 15.08
C VAL A 236 2.64 3.74 16.23
N THR A 237 1.81 4.06 17.23
CA THR A 237 1.55 3.19 18.39
C THR A 237 1.01 1.83 17.95
N SER A 238 -0.04 1.82 17.12
CA SER A 238 -0.63 0.56 16.65
C SER A 238 0.29 -0.24 15.71
N MET A 239 1.18 0.41 14.94
CA MET A 239 2.21 -0.31 14.19
C MET A 239 3.30 -0.91 15.10
N LEU A 240 3.69 -0.23 16.18
CA LEU A 240 4.63 -0.76 17.18
C LEU A 240 4.03 -1.95 17.95
N GLU A 241 2.74 -1.91 18.28
CA GLU A 241 2.01 -3.03 18.88
C GLU A 241 2.01 -4.28 17.96
N ILE A 242 1.74 -4.11 16.66
CA ILE A 242 1.84 -5.20 15.66
C ILE A 242 3.26 -5.78 15.56
N LEU A 243 4.30 -4.94 15.73
CA LEU A 243 5.70 -5.37 15.77
C LEU A 243 6.13 -5.99 17.13
N GLY A 244 5.23 -6.05 18.12
CA GLY A 244 5.53 -6.55 19.47
C GLY A 244 6.46 -5.65 20.28
N VAL A 245 6.47 -4.35 19.98
CA VAL A 245 7.30 -3.34 20.69
C VAL A 245 6.48 -2.71 21.81
N GLU A 246 6.66 -3.25 23.02
CA GLU A 246 6.09 -2.70 24.26
C GLU A 246 6.50 -1.23 24.47
N PRO A 247 5.57 -0.32 24.86
CA PRO A 247 5.89 1.06 25.21
C PRO A 247 6.87 1.14 26.40
N SER A 248 7.94 1.91 26.26
CA SER A 248 8.88 2.14 27.38
C SER A 248 8.23 3.02 28.45
N SER A 249 8.26 2.55 29.70
CA SER A 249 7.54 3.12 30.86
C SER A 249 8.00 4.51 31.37
N ASP A 250 8.82 5.23 30.61
CA ASP A 250 9.47 6.47 31.06
C ASP A 250 8.78 7.76 30.56
N ASP A 251 7.91 7.68 29.55
CA ASP A 251 7.19 8.83 28.97
C ASP A 251 5.67 8.75 29.25
N THR A 252 5.21 9.33 30.37
CA THR A 252 3.77 9.44 30.68
C THR A 252 3.43 10.80 31.33
N PRO A 253 2.82 11.73 30.57
CA PRO A 253 2.06 12.84 31.13
C PRO A 253 0.77 12.32 31.79
N ALA A 254 0.36 12.88 32.93
CA ALA A 254 -0.80 12.40 33.68
C ALA A 254 -2.14 12.71 32.97
N SER A 255 -3.07 11.76 33.04
CA SER A 255 -4.47 11.90 32.60
C SER A 255 -5.38 12.44 33.72
N ASP A 256 -6.48 13.10 33.34
CA ASP A 256 -7.60 13.47 34.21
C ASP A 256 -8.86 12.69 33.75
N ASP A 257 -9.63 12.15 34.70
CA ASP A 257 -10.77 11.26 34.43
C ASP A 257 -12.06 11.99 34.02
N THR A 258 -12.84 11.46 33.06
CA THR A 258 -14.28 11.11 33.29
C THR A 258 -14.91 10.29 32.13
N PRO A 259 -15.81 9.31 32.39
CA PRO A 259 -16.39 8.42 31.36
C PRO A 259 -17.87 8.67 31.01
N ALA A 260 -18.36 8.10 29.89
CA ALA A 260 -19.79 8.03 29.51
C ALA A 260 -20.14 6.85 28.56
N THR A 261 -21.41 6.43 28.57
CA THR A 261 -22.07 5.39 27.72
C THR A 261 -23.13 6.05 26.79
N ASP A 262 -23.97 5.45 25.93
CA ASP A 262 -24.63 4.13 25.72
C ASP A 262 -25.04 4.05 24.21
N ASP A 263 -25.40 2.96 23.51
CA ASP A 263 -25.47 1.49 23.74
C ASP A 263 -25.62 0.78 22.36
N SER A 264 -25.34 -0.52 22.28
CA SER A 264 -25.78 -1.51 21.26
C SER A 264 -25.20 -1.50 19.82
N GLY A 265 -24.15 -2.30 19.63
CA GLY A 265 -23.86 -3.05 18.39
C GLY A 265 -23.40 -4.45 18.77
N SER A 266 -24.14 -5.51 18.40
CA SER A 266 -24.02 -6.82 19.09
C SER A 266 -22.71 -7.56 18.85
N CYS A 267 -22.03 -7.28 17.74
CA CYS A 267 -20.67 -7.73 17.47
C CYS A 267 -20.00 -6.73 16.52
N THR A 268 -18.68 -6.86 16.34
CA THR A 268 -17.89 -6.03 15.45
C THR A 268 -16.98 -6.86 14.53
N ASP A 269 -16.62 -6.32 13.37
CA ASP A 269 -15.96 -7.06 12.28
C ASP A 269 -14.51 -7.47 12.60
N LEU A 270 -13.93 -8.35 11.79
CA LEU A 270 -12.51 -8.68 11.88
C LEU A 270 -11.62 -7.42 11.83
N TYR A 271 -10.53 -7.49 12.58
CA TYR A 271 -9.53 -6.44 12.79
C TYR A 271 -10.08 -5.14 13.41
N THR A 272 -11.32 -5.10 13.91
CA THR A 272 -11.85 -3.97 14.71
C THR A 272 -11.49 -4.10 16.19
N GLN A 273 -11.58 -2.99 16.93
CA GLN A 273 -11.44 -2.99 18.39
C GLN A 273 -12.67 -3.63 19.04
N CYS A 274 -12.43 -4.57 19.96
CA CYS A 274 -13.44 -5.31 20.72
C CYS A 274 -13.20 -5.26 22.23
N GLY A 275 -12.31 -4.39 22.72
CA GLY A 275 -11.99 -4.30 24.14
C GLY A 275 -10.86 -3.33 24.45
N GLY A 276 -10.56 -3.23 25.74
CA GLY A 276 -9.62 -2.28 26.33
C GLY A 276 -10.23 -1.52 27.51
N GLU A 277 -9.42 -1.09 28.47
CA GLU A 277 -9.84 -0.10 29.47
C GLU A 277 -10.31 1.19 28.77
N GLY A 278 -11.46 1.72 29.20
CA GLY A 278 -12.10 2.87 28.56
C GLY A 278 -12.91 2.56 27.29
N TRP A 279 -12.83 1.35 26.73
CA TRP A 279 -13.64 0.97 25.57
C TRP A 279 -15.13 0.81 25.92
N THR A 280 -15.99 1.48 25.17
CA THR A 280 -17.45 1.47 25.35
C THR A 280 -18.22 0.93 24.13
N GLY A 281 -17.50 0.48 23.09
CA GLY A 281 -18.08 -0.14 21.90
C GLY A 281 -18.37 -1.63 22.06
N ALA A 282 -18.62 -2.31 20.93
CA ALA A 282 -18.87 -3.75 20.89
C ALA A 282 -17.71 -4.56 21.50
N THR A 283 -18.03 -5.66 22.20
CA THR A 283 -17.05 -6.53 22.86
C THR A 283 -17.03 -7.98 22.34
N GLU A 284 -17.90 -8.30 21.39
CA GLU A 284 -17.93 -9.59 20.70
C GLU A 284 -17.52 -9.42 19.23
N CYS A 285 -16.91 -10.44 18.63
CA CYS A 285 -16.48 -10.43 17.24
C CYS A 285 -17.49 -11.17 16.36
N CYS A 286 -17.85 -10.60 15.20
CA CYS A 286 -18.81 -11.24 14.28
C CYS A 286 -18.20 -12.47 13.57
N ASP A 287 -16.87 -12.47 13.40
CA ASP A 287 -16.06 -13.65 13.11
C ASP A 287 -14.71 -13.49 13.86
N GLY A 288 -14.00 -14.59 14.09
CA GLY A 288 -12.75 -14.62 14.85
C GLY A 288 -12.94 -14.73 16.37
N THR A 289 -11.98 -14.21 17.12
CA THR A 289 -11.92 -14.16 18.58
C THR A 289 -11.44 -12.77 19.01
N CYS A 290 -12.02 -12.21 20.07
CA CYS A 290 -11.50 -10.97 20.65
C CYS A 290 -10.23 -11.27 21.44
N THR A 291 -9.08 -10.87 20.89
CA THR A 291 -7.75 -11.08 21.48
C THR A 291 -7.27 -9.78 22.12
N ALA A 292 -6.95 -9.82 23.41
CA ALA A 292 -6.36 -8.67 24.11
C ALA A 292 -4.90 -8.48 23.70
N SER A 293 -4.58 -7.31 23.15
CA SER A 293 -3.22 -6.91 22.77
C SER A 293 -2.53 -6.12 23.89
N GLY A 294 -3.30 -5.43 24.73
CA GLY A 294 -2.82 -4.70 25.90
C GLY A 294 -3.94 -4.32 26.86
N GLN A 295 -3.61 -3.53 27.89
CA GLN A 295 -4.59 -3.07 28.88
C GLN A 295 -5.69 -2.19 28.26
N TYR A 296 -5.33 -1.38 27.24
CA TYR A 296 -6.21 -0.40 26.59
C TYR A 296 -6.75 -0.84 25.22
N TYR A 297 -6.39 -2.05 24.74
CA TYR A 297 -6.79 -2.51 23.40
C TYR A 297 -6.95 -4.03 23.28
N SER A 298 -8.06 -4.45 22.68
CA SER A 298 -8.30 -5.81 22.19
C SER A 298 -8.86 -5.77 20.77
N GLN A 299 -8.47 -6.70 19.91
CA GLN A 299 -8.86 -6.75 18.49
C GLN A 299 -9.51 -8.07 18.10
N CYS A 300 -10.45 -8.03 17.15
CA CYS A 300 -11.02 -9.24 16.54
C CYS A 300 -10.02 -9.89 15.57
N THR A 301 -9.43 -11.02 15.97
CA THR A 301 -8.44 -11.77 15.18
C THR A 301 -9.04 -13.07 14.63
N PRO A 302 -8.71 -13.52 13.40
CA PRO A 302 -9.24 -14.76 12.83
C PRO A 302 -9.02 -15.99 13.72
N SER A 303 -10.02 -16.88 13.82
CA SER A 303 -9.99 -18.07 14.68
C SER A 303 -9.19 -19.23 14.07
N GLY A 304 -7.89 -19.00 13.84
CA GLY A 304 -6.95 -19.97 13.28
C GLY A 304 -5.57 -19.90 13.95
N LYS A 305 -4.78 -20.98 13.82
CA LYS A 305 -3.36 -20.90 14.17
C LYS A 305 -2.62 -20.17 13.05
N LEU A 306 -1.97 -19.05 13.40
CA LEU A 306 -0.80 -18.57 12.65
C LEU A 306 0.22 -19.73 12.58
N LEU A 307 0.52 -20.19 11.37
CA LEU A 307 1.47 -21.27 11.12
C LEU A 307 2.87 -20.68 11.03
N ARG A 308 3.58 -20.71 12.17
CA ARG A 308 5.04 -20.52 12.26
C ARG A 308 5.81 -21.65 11.58
#